data_AF-A0A7D7MDI8-F1
#
_entry.id   AF-A0A7D7MDI8-F1
#
_cell.length_a   1.000
_cell.length_b   1.000
_cell.length_c   1.000
_cell.angle_alpha   90.00
_cell.angle_beta   90.00
_cell.angle_gamma   90.00
#
_symmetry.space_group_name_H-M   'P 1'
#
loop_
_entity.id
_entity.type
_entity.pdbx_description
1 polymer ?
#
loop_
_entity_poly.entity_id
_entity_poly.type
_entity_poly.pdbx_seq_one_letter_code
_entity_poly.pdbx_strand_id
1 'polypeptide(L)'
;MENWKAVELVKDMLFGLGLYALITIVGLLVTMAISAGSDTLLLNDEVRGNMATNTLLWMIVPAFLLSLGLAALRRIRMKNAALRVSIVWATLLLFLYLVAGLWSGIFTVLAASVSFYLFLAAVFLGPIVYAFLKKLPAWK
;
A
#
# COMPACT_ATOMS: atom_id res chain seq x y z
N MET A 1 4.76 20.33 24.41
CA MET A 1 5.33 18.98 24.15
C MET A 1 4.56 18.18 23.08
N GLU A 2 3.56 18.75 22.39
CA GLU A 2 2.79 18.03 21.35
C GLU A 2 3.38 18.13 19.93
N ASN A 3 4.09 19.22 19.62
CA ASN A 3 4.54 19.50 18.25
C ASN A 3 5.46 18.41 17.66
N TRP A 4 6.26 17.73 18.48
CA TRP A 4 7.19 16.71 17.97
C TRP A 4 6.49 15.44 17.49
N LYS A 5 5.43 15.00 18.20
CA LYS A 5 4.62 13.84 17.79
C LYS A 5 3.86 14.13 16.50
N ALA A 6 3.31 15.35 16.39
CA ALA A 6 2.64 15.81 15.17
C ALA A 6 3.59 15.83 13.97
N VAL A 7 4.82 16.32 14.14
CA VAL A 7 5.85 16.33 13.09
C VAL A 7 6.23 14.92 12.65
N GLU A 8 6.35 13.97 13.59
CA GLU A 8 6.60 12.57 13.22
C GLU A 8 5.44 11.95 12.45
N LEU A 9 4.20 12.21 12.87
CA LEU A 9 3.00 11.75 12.18
C LEU A 9 2.94 12.31 10.74
N VAL A 10 3.19 13.61 10.57
CA VAL A 10 3.20 14.25 9.24
C VAL A 10 4.27 13.62 8.34
N LYS A 11 5.47 13.36 8.87
CA LYS A 11 6.51 12.64 8.10
C LYS A 11 6.05 11.25 7.71
N ASP A 12 5.44 10.51 8.63
CA ASP A 12 4.96 9.16 8.37
C ASP A 12 3.84 9.19 7.29
N MET A 13 2.96 10.20 7.31
CA MET A 13 1.97 10.43 6.25
C MET A 13 2.60 10.79 4.90
N LEU A 14 3.59 11.69 4.86
CA LEU A 14 4.29 12.07 3.62
C LEU A 14 4.98 10.87 2.97
N PHE A 15 5.64 10.03 3.77
CA PHE A 15 6.21 8.78 3.26
C PHE A 15 5.13 7.80 2.79
N GLY A 16 3.97 7.77 3.45
CA GLY A 16 2.82 6.98 3.02
C GLY A 16 2.23 7.45 1.67
N LEU A 17 2.18 8.77 1.45
CA LEU A 17 1.79 9.35 0.16
C LEU A 17 2.83 9.03 -0.93
N GLY A 18 4.12 9.11 -0.60
CA GLY A 18 5.20 8.68 -1.48
C GLY A 18 5.10 7.18 -1.83
N LEU A 19 4.79 6.34 -0.83
CA LEU A 19 4.54 4.91 -1.05
C LEU A 19 3.38 4.68 -2.02
N TYR A 20 2.26 5.38 -1.80
CA TYR A 20 1.11 5.31 -2.69
C TYR A 20 1.48 5.70 -4.12
N ALA A 21 2.19 6.81 -4.33
CA ALA A 21 2.64 7.24 -5.65
C ALA A 21 3.52 6.18 -6.35
N LEU A 22 4.47 5.58 -5.64
CA LEU A 22 5.32 4.51 -6.18
C LEU A 22 4.50 3.26 -6.53
N ILE A 23 3.59 2.86 -5.65
CA ILE A 23 2.68 1.74 -5.89
C ILE A 23 1.80 2.02 -7.12
N THR A 24 1.30 3.24 -7.30
CA THR A 24 0.52 3.61 -8.49
C THR A 24 1.35 3.45 -9.75
N ILE A 25 2.59 3.96 -9.77
CA ILE A 25 3.49 3.82 -10.93
C ILE A 25 3.75 2.35 -11.25
N VAL A 26 4.13 1.55 -10.24
CA VAL A 26 4.38 0.12 -10.44
C VAL A 26 3.10 -0.62 -10.81
N GLY A 27 1.95 -0.25 -10.25
CA GLY A 27 0.64 -0.80 -10.58
C GLY A 27 0.25 -0.55 -12.03
N LEU A 28 0.58 0.63 -12.58
CA LEU A 28 0.41 0.92 -14.00
C LEU A 28 1.31 0.02 -14.85
N LEU A 29 2.59 -0.14 -14.50
CA LEU A 29 3.51 -1.02 -15.22
C LEU A 29 3.05 -2.48 -15.21
N VAL A 30 2.60 -2.97 -14.06
CA VAL A 30 2.04 -4.33 -13.90
C VAL A 30 0.78 -4.49 -14.75
N THR A 31 -0.11 -3.49 -14.72
CA THR A 31 -1.32 -3.50 -15.55
C THR A 31 -0.99 -3.53 -17.03
N MET A 32 -0.01 -2.74 -17.49
CA MET A 32 0.45 -2.74 -18.89
C MET A 32 1.03 -4.11 -19.28
N ALA A 33 1.83 -4.72 -18.42
CA ALA A 33 2.41 -6.03 -18.68
C ALA A 33 1.35 -7.16 -18.78
N ILE A 34 0.28 -7.07 -17.98
CA ILE A 34 -0.79 -8.07 -17.95
C ILE A 34 -1.84 -7.82 -19.04
N SER A 35 -2.09 -6.56 -19.40
CA SER A 35 -3.20 -6.17 -20.28
C SER A 35 -2.82 -6.06 -21.76
N ALA A 36 -1.55 -6.32 -22.12
CA ALA A 36 -0.95 -6.09 -23.45
C ALA A 36 -1.57 -6.87 -24.65
N GLY A 37 -2.74 -7.50 -24.50
CA GLY A 37 -3.38 -8.26 -25.58
C GLY A 37 -4.91 -8.24 -25.61
N SER A 38 -5.57 -7.36 -24.85
CA SER A 38 -7.05 -7.30 -24.83
C SER A 38 -7.56 -5.88 -25.08
N ASP A 39 -8.52 -5.75 -26.01
CA ASP A 39 -9.32 -4.53 -26.23
C ASP A 39 -10.23 -4.30 -25.01
N THR A 40 -9.60 -3.87 -23.92
CA THR A 40 -10.23 -3.64 -22.61
C THR A 40 -11.15 -2.41 -22.57
N LEU A 41 -11.25 -1.68 -23.68
CA LEU A 41 -12.03 -0.46 -23.82
C LEU A 41 -13.55 -0.70 -23.89
N LEU A 42 -14.01 -1.96 -23.95
CA LEU A 42 -15.43 -2.37 -24.00
C LEU A 42 -15.83 -3.31 -22.84
N LEU A 43 -15.27 -3.14 -21.64
CA LEU A 43 -15.47 -4.07 -20.54
C LEU A 43 -16.64 -3.70 -19.62
N ASN A 44 -17.56 -4.66 -19.45
CA ASN A 44 -18.55 -4.73 -18.36
C ASN A 44 -17.84 -4.57 -16.99
N ASP A 45 -18.53 -4.00 -16.00
CA ASP A 45 -17.97 -3.69 -14.66
C ASP A 45 -17.37 -4.92 -13.96
N GLU A 46 -17.92 -6.10 -14.23
CA GLU A 46 -17.41 -7.38 -13.71
C GLU A 46 -15.98 -7.69 -14.21
N VAL A 47 -15.68 -7.41 -15.48
CA VAL A 47 -14.35 -7.67 -16.05
C VAL A 47 -13.35 -6.62 -15.57
N ARG A 48 -13.78 -5.35 -15.43
CA ARG A 48 -12.96 -4.28 -14.82
C ARG A 48 -12.59 -4.62 -13.38
N GLY A 49 -13.54 -5.16 -12.61
CA GLY A 49 -13.33 -5.63 -11.25
C GLY A 49 -12.37 -6.82 -11.16
N ASN A 50 -12.49 -7.77 -12.08
CA ASN A 50 -11.58 -8.92 -12.15
C ASN A 50 -10.15 -8.51 -12.51
N MET A 51 -9.98 -7.58 -13.46
CA MET A 51 -8.68 -7.01 -13.81
C MET A 51 -8.04 -6.27 -12.63
N ALA A 52 -8.82 -5.44 -11.93
CA ALA A 52 -8.33 -4.75 -10.72
C ALA A 52 -7.87 -5.75 -9.64
N THR A 53 -8.63 -6.81 -9.42
CA THR A 53 -8.29 -7.88 -8.46
C THR A 53 -7.01 -8.61 -8.88
N ASN A 54 -6.87 -8.95 -10.16
CA ASN A 54 -5.68 -9.63 -10.66
C ASN A 54 -4.43 -8.73 -10.54
N THR A 55 -4.51 -7.46 -10.97
CA THR A 55 -3.43 -6.49 -10.79
C THR A 55 -3.03 -6.37 -9.32
N LEU A 56 -3.99 -6.32 -8.39
CA LEU A 56 -3.70 -6.26 -6.96
C LEU A 56 -2.95 -7.48 -6.44
N LEU A 57 -3.27 -8.70 -6.93
CA LEU A 57 -2.53 -9.91 -6.59
C LEU A 57 -1.06 -9.83 -7.02
N TRP A 58 -0.81 -9.37 -8.26
CA TRP A 58 0.55 -9.17 -8.75
C TRP A 58 1.29 -8.03 -8.03
N MET A 59 0.54 -7.08 -7.45
CA MET A 59 1.08 -5.96 -6.68
C MET A 59 1.43 -6.31 -5.23
N ILE A 60 1.03 -7.48 -4.69
CA ILE A 60 1.35 -7.87 -3.30
C ILE A 60 2.86 -7.84 -3.05
N VAL A 61 3.65 -8.51 -3.90
CA VAL A 61 5.11 -8.59 -3.72
C VAL A 61 5.78 -7.23 -3.94
N PRO A 62 5.52 -6.49 -5.04
CA PRO A 62 6.05 -5.15 -5.21
C PRO A 62 5.68 -4.18 -4.08
N ALA A 63 4.43 -4.20 -3.60
CA ALA A 63 3.98 -3.31 -2.53
C ALA A 63 4.68 -3.63 -1.21
N PHE A 64 4.89 -4.92 -0.90
CA PHE A 64 5.69 -5.34 0.24
C PHE A 64 7.13 -4.82 0.15
N LEU A 65 7.79 -5.00 -1.00
CA LEU A 65 9.17 -4.57 -1.21
C LEU A 65 9.32 -3.05 -1.15
N LEU A 66 8.39 -2.30 -1.76
CA LEU A 66 8.37 -0.84 -1.70
C LEU A 66 8.16 -0.34 -0.26
N SER A 67 7.22 -0.95 0.47
CA SER A 67 6.97 -0.62 1.87
C SER A 67 8.20 -0.90 2.74
N LEU A 68 8.85 -2.04 2.56
CA LEU A 68 10.10 -2.38 3.25
C LEU A 68 11.24 -1.40 2.91
N GLY A 69 11.41 -1.07 1.63
CA GLY A 69 12.42 -0.12 1.17
C GLY A 69 12.22 1.29 1.71
N LEU A 70 10.97 1.78 1.72
CA LEU A 70 10.63 3.08 2.30
C LEU A 70 10.78 3.09 3.82
N ALA A 71 10.50 1.98 4.51
CA ALA A 71 10.76 1.85 5.93
C ALA A 71 12.26 1.98 6.25
N ALA A 72 13.11 1.40 5.39
CA ALA A 72 14.55 1.58 5.47
C ALA A 72 14.98 3.03 5.23
N LEU A 73 14.40 3.70 4.22
CA LEU A 73 14.69 5.11 3.90
C LEU A 73 14.24 6.05 5.03
N ARG A 74 13.10 5.77 5.67
CA ARG A 74 12.59 6.51 6.83
C ARG A 74 13.49 6.39 8.06
N ARG A 75 14.40 5.40 8.07
CA ARG A 75 15.34 5.08 9.16
C ARG A 75 14.63 4.83 10.49
N ILE A 76 13.65 3.92 10.48
CA ILE A 76 12.90 3.56 11.68
C ILE A 76 13.86 2.94 12.72
N ARG A 77 13.87 3.46 13.94
CA ARG A 77 14.82 3.05 15.00
C ARG A 77 14.23 2.17 16.09
N MET A 78 12.89 2.08 16.19
CA MET A 78 12.22 1.32 17.25
C MET A 78 11.05 0.50 16.70
N LYS A 79 10.73 -0.63 17.35
CA LYS A 79 9.60 -1.49 16.99
C LYS A 79 8.25 -0.75 17.08
N ASN A 80 8.07 0.08 18.11
CA ASN A 80 6.83 0.85 18.27
C ASN A 80 6.65 1.90 17.15
N ALA A 81 7.76 2.49 16.69
CA ALA A 81 7.74 3.40 15.55
C ALA A 81 7.43 2.65 14.25
N ALA A 82 7.94 1.42 14.08
CA ALA A 82 7.60 0.57 12.94
C ALA A 82 6.11 0.24 12.90
N LEU A 83 5.53 -0.16 14.04
CA LEU A 83 4.11 -0.44 14.15
C LEU A 83 3.25 0.79 13.82
N ARG A 84 3.63 1.97 14.36
CA ARG A 84 2.95 3.24 14.04
C ARG A 84 2.99 3.53 12.54
N VAL A 85 4.16 3.43 11.92
CA VAL A 85 4.33 3.67 10.48
C VAL A 85 3.49 2.68 9.68
N SER A 86 3.50 1.39 10.04
CA SER A 86 2.66 0.36 9.40
C SER A 86 1.17 0.70 9.46
N ILE A 87 0.67 1.12 10.63
CA ILE A 87 -0.73 1.52 10.80
C ILE A 87 -1.02 2.75 9.93
N VAL A 88 -0.20 3.81 10.02
CA VAL A 88 -0.40 5.05 9.27
C VAL A 88 -0.44 4.78 7.76
N TRP A 89 0.50 3.98 7.24
CA TRP A 89 0.55 3.67 5.81
C TRP A 89 -0.62 2.80 5.38
N ALA A 90 -0.93 1.73 6.11
CA ALA A 90 -2.05 0.85 5.76
C ALA A 90 -3.39 1.59 5.78
N THR A 91 -3.63 2.41 6.81
CA THR A 91 -4.87 3.21 6.91
C THR A 91 -4.94 4.28 5.81
N LEU A 92 -3.81 4.95 5.51
CA LEU A 92 -3.76 5.93 4.43
C LEU A 92 -4.04 5.29 3.07
N LEU A 93 -3.41 4.16 2.76
CA LEU A 93 -3.65 3.45 1.51
C LEU A 93 -5.08 2.92 1.44
N LEU A 94 -5.61 2.34 2.52
CA LEU A 94 -7.01 1.94 2.59
C LEU A 94 -7.91 3.12 2.20
N PHE A 95 -7.74 4.28 2.83
CA PHE A 95 -8.52 5.47 2.52
C PHE A 95 -8.39 5.88 1.05
N LEU A 96 -7.17 6.00 0.52
CA LEU A 96 -6.93 6.44 -0.85
C LEU A 96 -7.50 5.46 -1.89
N TYR A 97 -7.38 4.15 -1.66
CA TYR A 97 -7.92 3.14 -2.55
C TYR A 97 -9.45 3.07 -2.49
N LEU A 98 -10.07 3.29 -1.33
CA LEU A 98 -11.53 3.40 -1.23
C LEU A 98 -12.03 4.64 -1.99
N VAL A 99 -11.37 5.78 -1.86
CA VAL A 99 -11.69 7.01 -2.63
C VAL A 99 -11.54 6.75 -4.13
N ALA A 100 -10.45 6.10 -4.56
CA ALA A 100 -10.24 5.74 -5.95
C ALA A 100 -11.29 4.74 -6.48
N GLY A 101 -11.68 3.75 -5.67
CA GLY A 101 -12.72 2.78 -5.98
C GLY A 101 -14.10 3.41 -6.14
N LEU A 102 -14.45 4.38 -5.27
CA LEU A 102 -15.68 5.17 -5.39
C LEU A 102 -15.69 5.98 -6.68
N TRP A 103 -14.58 6.64 -7.01
CA TRP A 103 -14.45 7.45 -8.21
C TRP A 103 -14.55 6.65 -9.51
N SER A 104 -14.03 5.42 -9.51
CA SER A 104 -13.95 4.57 -10.72
C SER A 104 -15.12 3.60 -10.91
N GLY A 105 -16.05 3.54 -9.94
CA GLY A 105 -17.24 2.67 -9.97
C GLY A 105 -16.99 1.22 -9.54
N ILE A 106 -15.77 0.84 -9.17
CA ILE A 106 -15.40 -0.54 -8.79
C ILE A 106 -15.38 -0.77 -7.27
N PHE A 107 -15.91 0.17 -6.48
CA PHE A 107 -15.82 0.14 -5.01
C PHE A 107 -16.28 -1.18 -4.40
N THR A 108 -17.44 -1.69 -4.82
CA THR A 108 -18.02 -2.93 -4.28
C THR A 108 -17.13 -4.13 -4.56
N VAL A 109 -16.57 -4.22 -5.77
CA VAL A 109 -15.63 -5.26 -6.16
C VAL A 109 -14.34 -5.17 -5.34
N LEU A 110 -13.78 -3.96 -5.20
CA LEU A 110 -12.56 -3.73 -4.43
C LEU A 110 -12.73 -4.09 -2.95
N ALA A 111 -13.83 -3.66 -2.34
CA ALA A 111 -14.14 -3.92 -0.93
C ALA A 111 -14.44 -5.40 -0.65
N ALA A 112 -14.98 -6.14 -1.61
CA ALA A 112 -15.20 -7.58 -1.50
C ALA A 112 -13.94 -8.42 -1.83
N SER A 113 -12.90 -7.80 -2.40
CA SER A 113 -11.75 -8.52 -2.95
C SER A 113 -10.74 -8.92 -1.88
N VAL A 114 -10.48 -10.22 -1.77
CA VAL A 114 -9.39 -10.77 -0.93
C VAL A 114 -8.03 -10.19 -1.33
N SER A 115 -7.82 -9.95 -2.63
CA SER A 115 -6.56 -9.39 -3.14
C SER A 115 -6.24 -8.02 -2.54
N PHE A 116 -7.27 -7.19 -2.31
CA PHE A 116 -7.12 -5.86 -1.74
C PHE A 116 -6.64 -5.93 -0.29
N TYR A 117 -7.21 -6.84 0.50
CA TYR A 117 -6.80 -7.04 1.89
C TYR A 117 -5.39 -7.67 2.00
N LEU A 118 -5.04 -8.60 1.11
CA LEU A 118 -3.68 -9.15 1.04
C LEU A 118 -2.65 -8.08 0.65
N PHE A 119 -3.01 -7.21 -0.28
CA PHE A 119 -2.19 -6.05 -0.66
C PHE A 119 -1.99 -5.09 0.52
N LEU A 120 -3.06 -4.76 1.27
CA LEU A 120 -2.94 -3.92 2.47
C LEU A 120 -2.09 -4.60 3.56
N ALA A 121 -2.24 -5.91 3.75
CA ALA A 121 -1.41 -6.67 4.67
C ALA A 121 0.06 -6.65 4.26
N ALA A 122 0.36 -6.75 2.96
CA ALA A 122 1.72 -6.64 2.44
C ALA A 122 2.35 -5.27 2.74
N VAL A 123 1.60 -4.19 2.53
CA VAL A 123 2.06 -2.84 2.88
C VAL A 123 2.27 -2.70 4.39
N PHE A 124 1.35 -3.21 5.20
CA PHE A 124 1.45 -3.19 6.67
C PHE A 124 2.66 -3.97 7.19
N LEU A 125 2.97 -5.13 6.59
CA LEU A 125 4.08 -5.98 7.00
C LEU A 125 5.45 -5.39 6.67
N GLY A 126 5.58 -4.54 5.65
CA GLY A 126 6.87 -3.97 5.23
C GLY A 126 7.70 -3.35 6.37
N PRO A 127 7.18 -2.36 7.13
CA PRO A 127 7.92 -1.73 8.23
C PRO A 127 8.14 -2.67 9.42
N ILE A 128 7.21 -3.60 9.68
CA ILE A 128 7.32 -4.61 10.74
C ILE A 128 8.47 -5.57 10.44
N VAL A 129 8.48 -6.14 9.23
CA VAL A 129 9.55 -7.04 8.78
C VAL A 129 10.88 -6.31 8.78
N TYR A 130 10.93 -5.05 8.33
CA TYR A 130 12.15 -4.24 8.45
C TYR A 130 12.65 -4.15 9.90
N ALA A 131 11.76 -3.90 10.87
CA ALA A 131 12.13 -3.83 12.29
C ALA A 131 12.64 -5.16 12.85
N PHE A 132 12.08 -6.29 12.40
CA PHE A 132 12.58 -7.62 12.74
C PHE A 132 13.96 -7.89 12.12
N LEU A 133 14.14 -7.60 10.83
CA LEU A 133 15.42 -7.77 10.13
C LEU A 133 16.55 -6.95 10.77
N LYS A 134 16.24 -5.72 11.22
CA LYS A 134 17.18 -4.85 11.93
C LYS A 134 17.29 -5.10 13.43
N LYS A 135 16.55 -6.07 13.98
CA LYS A 135 16.51 -6.40 15.42
C LYS A 135 16.33 -5.16 16.31
N LEU A 136 15.40 -4.28 15.92
CA LEU A 136 15.21 -3.00 16.64
C LEU A 136 14.72 -3.24 18.07
N PRO A 137 15.11 -2.39 19.04
CA PRO A 137 14.60 -2.48 20.40
C PRO A 137 13.10 -2.19 20.47
N ALA A 138 12.41 -2.91 21.35
CA ALA A 138 11.08 -2.51 21.84
C ALA A 138 11.28 -1.57 23.04
N TRP A 139 10.38 -0.62 23.23
CA TRP A 139 10.34 0.12 24.49
C TRP A 139 10.01 -0.87 25.62
N LYS A 140 10.77 -0.82 26.71
CA LYS A 140 10.40 -1.50 27.96
C LYS A 140 9.33 -0.69 28.68
#